data_AF-A0A6L5Y9J7-F1
#
_entry.id   AF-A0A6L5Y9J7-F1
#
_cell.length_a   1.000
_cell.length_b   1.000
_cell.length_c   1.000
_cell.angle_alpha   90.00
_cell.angle_beta   90.00
_cell.angle_gamma   90.00
#
_symmetry.space_group_name_H-M   'P 1'
#
loop_
_entity.id
_entity.type
_entity.pdbx_description
1 polymer ?
#
loop_
_entity_poly.entity_id
_entity_poly.type
_entity_poly.pdbx_seq_one_letter_code
_entity_poly.pdbx_strand_id
1 'polypeptide(L)'
;MNMLFGALNVLLGLVLSLTPFRLAPVCSQMTPHGAPMKCYYSGLFIVAMGAAVVVLSLFALLRRGRGWAAVLAAFAAIVAAIACLLVPAGVIPLRGAGWVCGLCGDASHACRAVTMPFVRKFAAAIVAVNVVSLILSFVRGGR
;
A
#
# COMPACT_ATOMS: atom_id res chain seq x y z
N MET A 1 -11.04 15.71 -2.58
CA MET A 1 -11.36 14.27 -2.73
C MET A 1 -12.85 14.07 -2.52
N ASN A 2 -13.57 13.70 -3.59
CA ASN A 2 -15.01 13.46 -3.51
C ASN A 2 -15.32 12.15 -2.78
N MET A 3 -16.55 11.98 -2.28
CA MET A 3 -16.99 10.75 -1.60
C MET A 3 -16.67 9.48 -2.39
N LEU A 4 -16.85 9.50 -3.71
CA LEU A 4 -16.53 8.37 -4.59
C LEU A 4 -15.06 7.96 -4.53
N PHE A 5 -14.13 8.93 -4.64
CA PHE A 5 -12.69 8.67 -4.60
C PHE A 5 -12.23 8.21 -3.22
N GLY A 6 -12.79 8.78 -2.15
CA GLY A 6 -12.50 8.34 -0.79
C GLY A 6 -12.97 6.89 -0.55
N ALA A 7 -14.17 6.53 -1.00
CA ALA A 7 -14.69 5.17 -0.88
C ALA A 7 -13.86 4.16 -1.68
N LEU A 8 -13.46 4.52 -2.91
CA LEU A 8 -12.54 3.72 -3.74
C LEU A 8 -11.20 3.50 -3.05
N ASN A 9 -10.60 4.54 -2.45
CA ASN A 9 -9.34 4.40 -1.71
C ASN A 9 -9.48 3.51 -0.48
N VAL A 10 -10.59 3.60 0.26
CA VAL A 10 -10.86 2.69 1.39
C VAL A 10 -10.92 1.25 0.89
N LEU A 11 -11.64 0.99 -0.20
CA LEU A 11 -11.72 -0.35 -0.78
C LEU A 11 -10.35 -0.86 -1.24
N LEU A 12 -9.62 -0.06 -2.02
CA LEU A 12 -8.30 -0.44 -2.54
C LEU A 12 -7.27 -0.63 -1.43
N GLY A 13 -7.27 0.24 -0.41
CA GLY A 13 -6.41 0.12 0.77
C GLY A 13 -6.72 -1.13 1.59
N LEU A 14 -8.00 -1.50 1.71
CA LEU A 14 -8.42 -2.73 2.39
C LEU A 14 -7.96 -3.97 1.63
N VAL A 15 -8.12 -3.99 0.30
CA VAL A 15 -7.62 -5.09 -0.54
C VAL A 15 -6.09 -5.19 -0.43
N LEU A 16 -5.38 -4.06 -0.46
CA LEU A 16 -3.92 -4.03 -0.30
C LEU A 16 -3.49 -4.58 1.06
N SER A 17 -4.20 -4.24 2.15
CA SER A 17 -3.86 -4.72 3.49
C SER A 17 -4.19 -6.20 3.71
N LEU A 18 -5.22 -6.71 3.05
CA LEU A 18 -5.58 -8.14 3.09
C LEU A 18 -4.68 -9.00 2.18
N THR A 19 -3.99 -8.39 1.21
CA THR A 19 -3.21 -9.11 0.20
C THR A 19 -2.16 -10.06 0.80
N PRO A 20 -1.27 -9.62 1.71
CA PRO A 20 -0.11 -10.42 2.10
C PRO A 20 -0.44 -11.67 2.93
N PHE A 21 -1.61 -11.73 3.57
CA PHE A 21 -1.96 -12.82 4.50
C PHE A 21 -3.26 -13.57 4.16
N ARG A 22 -4.15 -12.99 3.34
CA ARG A 22 -5.43 -13.62 2.97
C ARG A 22 -5.53 -13.93 1.48
N LEU A 23 -5.18 -12.98 0.60
CA LEU A 23 -5.44 -13.11 -0.84
C LEU A 23 -4.28 -13.75 -1.61
N ALA A 24 -3.04 -13.38 -1.27
CA ALA A 24 -1.83 -13.89 -1.89
C ALA A 24 -0.76 -14.05 -0.79
N PRO A 25 -0.82 -15.13 0.00
CA PRO A 25 -0.02 -15.29 1.20
C PRO A 25 1.48 -15.22 0.89
N VAL A 26 2.17 -14.35 1.61
CA VAL A 26 3.64 -14.32 1.61
C VAL A 26 4.19 -15.53 2.37
N CYS A 27 5.46 -15.86 2.14
CA CYS A 27 6.14 -16.94 2.85
C CYS A 27 6.11 -16.66 4.37
N SER A 28 5.31 -17.44 5.10
CA SER A 28 5.18 -17.39 6.56
C SER A 28 6.12 -18.35 7.28
N GLN A 29 6.91 -19.13 6.54
CA GLN A 29 7.84 -20.08 7.11
C GLN A 29 8.95 -19.36 7.89
N MET A 30 9.29 -19.92 9.05
CA MET A 30 10.41 -19.48 9.86
C MET A 30 11.70 -19.98 9.22
N THR A 31 12.74 -19.17 9.30
CA THR A 31 14.10 -19.61 8.99
C THR A 31 14.53 -20.74 9.96
N PRO A 32 15.56 -21.53 9.61
CA PRO A 32 16.10 -22.57 10.50
C PRO A 32 16.52 -22.06 11.88
N HIS A 33 16.78 -20.75 12.01
CA HIS A 33 17.13 -20.09 13.27
C HIS A 33 15.91 -19.56 14.05
N GLY A 34 14.68 -19.91 13.65
CA GLY A 34 13.43 -19.50 14.31
C GLY A 34 12.97 -18.07 13.98
N ALA A 35 13.74 -17.29 13.23
CA ALA A 35 13.37 -15.93 12.85
C ALA A 35 12.46 -15.87 11.61
N PRO A 36 11.51 -14.92 11.51
CA PRO A 36 10.70 -14.73 10.30
C PRO A 36 11.56 -14.35 9.09
N MET A 37 11.20 -14.86 7.91
CA MET A 37 11.87 -14.49 6.66
C MET A 37 11.60 -13.04 6.25
N LYS A 38 12.47 -12.46 5.42
CA LYS A 38 12.31 -11.10 4.86
C LYS A 38 10.95 -10.82 4.19
N CYS A 39 10.37 -11.85 3.56
CA CYS A 39 9.08 -11.78 2.86
C CYS A 39 7.92 -11.52 3.85
N TYR A 40 8.03 -12.01 5.10
CA TYR A 40 7.07 -11.77 6.16
C TYR A 40 7.05 -10.29 6.56
N TYR A 41 8.23 -9.68 6.78
CA TYR A 41 8.34 -8.26 7.12
C TYR A 41 7.87 -7.33 5.99
N SER A 42 8.15 -7.69 4.74
CA SER A 42 7.57 -6.99 3.58
C SER A 42 6.05 -7.10 3.54
N GLY A 43 5.49 -8.28 3.84
CA GLY A 43 4.05 -8.46 3.96
C GLY A 43 3.45 -7.56 5.03
N LEU A 44 4.04 -7.56 6.23
CA LEU A 44 3.62 -6.70 7.35
C LEU A 44 3.68 -5.21 6.99
N PHE A 45 4.72 -4.78 6.27
CA PHE A 45 4.85 -3.42 5.77
C PHE A 45 3.71 -3.05 4.81
N ILE A 46 3.40 -3.92 3.84
CA ILE A 46 2.29 -3.70 2.90
C ILE A 46 0.95 -3.60 3.65
N VAL A 47 0.73 -4.44 4.67
CA VAL A 47 -0.46 -4.35 5.53
C VAL A 47 -0.53 -3.01 6.24
N ALA A 48 0.57 -2.58 6.86
CA ALA A 48 0.63 -1.30 7.58
C ALA A 48 0.36 -0.11 6.65
N MET A 49 0.94 -0.10 5.45
CA MET A 49 0.70 0.94 4.45
C MET A 49 -0.74 0.92 3.95
N GLY A 50 -1.31 -0.25 3.63
CA GLY A 50 -2.71 -0.38 3.24
C GLY A 50 -3.67 0.11 4.32
N ALA A 51 -3.41 -0.24 5.58
CA ALA A 51 -4.17 0.26 6.73
C ALA A 51 -4.07 1.78 6.88
N ALA A 52 -2.87 2.36 6.67
CA ALA A 52 -2.69 3.82 6.68
C ALA A 52 -3.53 4.50 5.60
N VAL A 53 -3.58 3.95 4.38
CA VAL A 53 -4.43 4.47 3.29
C VAL A 53 -5.91 4.43 3.70
N VAL A 54 -6.37 3.33 4.29
CA VAL A 54 -7.75 3.19 4.77
C VAL A 54 -8.09 4.24 5.83
N VAL A 55 -7.26 4.37 6.87
CA VAL A 55 -7.48 5.31 7.98
C VAL A 55 -7.50 6.76 7.48
N LEU A 56 -6.53 7.14 6.64
CA LEU A 56 -6.46 8.51 6.09
C LEU A 56 -7.63 8.81 5.15
N SER A 57 -8.07 7.83 4.36
CA SER A 57 -9.21 7.99 3.47
C SER A 57 -10.53 8.10 4.24
N LEU A 58 -10.72 7.30 5.28
CA LEU A 58 -11.83 7.42 6.22
C LEU A 58 -11.83 8.79 6.89
N PHE A 59 -10.68 9.24 7.40
CA PHE A 59 -10.56 10.55 8.03
C PHE A 59 -10.93 11.69 7.07
N ALA A 60 -10.46 11.62 5.82
CA ALA A 60 -10.83 12.58 4.78
C ALA A 60 -12.34 12.55 4.45
N LEU A 61 -12.97 11.37 4.45
CA LEU A 61 -14.41 11.21 4.26
C LEU A 61 -15.21 11.78 5.43
N LEU A 62 -14.79 11.54 6.67
CA LEU A 62 -15.43 12.09 7.88
C LEU A 62 -15.41 13.62 7.86
N ARG A 63 -14.35 14.24 7.35
CA ARG A 63 -14.27 15.70 7.12
C ARG A 63 -14.99 16.18 5.85
N ARG A 64 -15.85 15.34 5.25
CA ARG A 64 -16.58 15.60 4.00
C ARG A 64 -15.68 16.04 2.84
N GLY A 65 -14.42 15.59 2.82
CA GLY A 65 -13.48 15.90 1.76
C GLY A 65 -13.12 17.39 1.62
N ARG A 66 -13.38 18.22 2.64
CA ARG A 66 -13.19 19.67 2.57
C ARG A 66 -11.79 20.10 2.97
N GLY A 67 -11.15 20.91 2.13
CA GLY A 67 -9.85 21.54 2.39
C GLY A 67 -8.64 20.62 2.26
N TRP A 68 -7.57 20.99 2.97
CA TRP A 68 -6.23 20.37 2.91
C TRP A 68 -6.21 18.87 3.27
N ALA A 69 -7.14 18.40 4.11
CA ALA A 69 -7.17 17.00 4.57
C ALA A 69 -7.36 16.01 3.41
N ALA A 70 -8.13 16.39 2.39
CA ALA A 70 -8.36 15.55 1.23
C ALA A 70 -7.14 15.45 0.30
N VAL A 71 -6.39 16.55 0.18
CA VAL A 71 -5.13 16.61 -0.56
C VAL A 71 -4.07 15.78 0.16
N LEU A 72 -3.96 15.95 1.48
CA LEU A 72 -3.03 15.19 2.31
C LEU A 72 -3.29 13.68 2.25
N ALA A 73 -4.56 13.26 2.34
CA ALA A 73 -4.92 11.85 2.24
C ALA A 73 -4.55 11.26 0.86
N ALA A 74 -4.79 12.01 -0.22
CA ALA A 74 -4.43 11.56 -1.57
C ALA A 74 -2.91 11.46 -1.76
N PHE A 75 -2.17 12.46 -1.28
CA PHE A 75 -0.70 12.44 -1.29
C PHE A 75 -0.14 11.26 -0.49
N ALA A 76 -0.62 11.08 0.74
CA ALA A 76 -0.19 9.99 1.59
C ALA A 76 -0.51 8.61 0.99
N ALA A 77 -1.66 8.47 0.32
CA ALA A 77 -2.01 7.23 -0.39
C ALA A 77 -1.06 6.93 -1.56
N ILE A 78 -0.67 7.95 -2.33
CA ILE A 78 0.33 7.81 -3.41
C ILE A 78 1.67 7.36 -2.84
N VAL A 79 2.15 8.05 -1.79
CA VAL A 79 3.44 7.72 -1.15
C VAL A 79 3.42 6.30 -0.59
N ALA A 80 2.34 5.91 0.12
CA ALA A 80 2.19 4.57 0.66
C ALA A 80 2.17 3.50 -0.44
N ALA A 81 1.46 3.74 -1.54
CA ALA A 81 1.41 2.82 -2.68
C ALA A 81 2.77 2.67 -3.36
N ILE A 82 3.49 3.78 -3.59
CA ILE A 82 4.84 3.76 -4.15
C ILE A 82 5.82 3.03 -3.22
N ALA A 83 5.72 3.26 -1.91
CA ALA A 83 6.55 2.57 -0.93
C ALA A 83 6.31 1.05 -0.96
N CYS A 84 5.06 0.60 -1.12
CA CYS A 84 4.73 -0.82 -1.28
C CYS A 84 5.35 -1.47 -2.54
N LEU A 85 5.76 -0.68 -3.54
CA LEU A 85 6.47 -1.16 -4.72
C LEU A 85 7.99 -1.17 -4.51
N LEU A 86 8.52 -0.07 -3.98
CA LEU A 86 9.97 0.17 -3.89
C LEU A 86 10.64 -0.61 -2.76
N VAL A 87 9.97 -0.73 -1.61
CA VAL A 87 10.53 -1.40 -0.42
C VAL A 87 10.75 -2.89 -0.68
N PRO A 88 9.75 -3.66 -1.14
CA PRO A 88 9.96 -5.09 -1.33
C PRO A 88 10.91 -5.39 -2.49
N ALA A 89 10.95 -4.51 -3.50
CA ALA A 89 11.92 -4.57 -4.60
C ALA A 89 13.37 -4.31 -4.17
N GLY A 90 13.60 -3.88 -2.92
CA GLY A 90 14.93 -3.60 -2.39
C GLY A 90 15.55 -2.29 -2.88
N VAL A 91 14.78 -1.45 -3.58
CA VAL A 91 15.23 -0.11 -3.99
C VAL A 91 15.37 0.80 -2.76
N ILE A 92 14.42 0.68 -1.83
CA ILE A 92 14.49 1.32 -0.51
C ILE A 92 14.83 0.24 0.52
N PRO A 93 16.08 0.16 1.01
CA PRO A 93 16.47 -0.84 1.99
C PRO A 93 15.89 -0.51 3.37
N LEU A 94 14.71 -1.08 3.69
CA LEU A 94 14.16 -1.04 5.05
C LEU A 94 14.69 -2.24 5.85
N ARG A 95 15.53 -1.92 6.84
CA ARG A 95 16.15 -2.87 7.76
C ARG A 95 16.20 -2.28 9.15
N GLY A 96 16.00 -3.10 10.16
CA GLY A 96 16.11 -2.75 11.58
C GLY A 96 16.87 -3.81 12.36
N ALA A 97 16.87 -3.70 13.69
CA ALA A 97 17.52 -4.65 14.58
C ALA A 97 16.86 -6.03 14.46
N GLY A 98 17.43 -6.90 13.63
CA GLY A 98 16.98 -8.28 13.43
C GLY A 98 15.89 -8.51 12.37
N TRP A 99 15.43 -7.46 11.66
CA TRP A 99 14.42 -7.61 10.60
C TRP A 99 14.81 -6.85 9.33
N VAL A 100 14.47 -7.44 8.19
CA VAL A 100 14.76 -6.88 6.86
C VAL A 100 13.54 -7.07 5.98
N CYS A 101 13.07 -5.99 5.37
CA CYS A 101 12.08 -6.07 4.30
C CYS A 101 12.78 -6.50 3.00
N GLY A 102 12.23 -7.50 2.32
CA GLY A 102 12.68 -7.84 0.99
C GLY A 102 11.93 -9.02 0.39
N LEU A 103 12.06 -9.16 -0.92
CA LEU A 103 11.50 -10.26 -1.69
C LEU A 103 12.30 -11.55 -1.54
N CYS A 104 11.60 -12.66 -1.74
CA CYS A 104 12.19 -13.99 -1.76
C CYS A 104 13.16 -14.09 -2.95
N GLY A 105 14.30 -14.76 -2.74
CA GLY A 105 15.39 -14.81 -3.72
C GLY A 105 15.00 -15.56 -5.00
N ASP A 106 14.23 -16.63 -4.85
CA ASP A 106 13.72 -17.41 -5.96
C ASP A 106 12.47 -16.77 -6.60
N ALA A 107 12.45 -16.73 -7.93
CA ALA A 107 11.35 -16.19 -8.72
C ALA A 107 10.12 -17.10 -8.77
N SER A 108 10.29 -18.41 -8.51
CA SER A 108 9.22 -19.41 -8.56
C SER A 108 8.32 -19.42 -7.32
N HIS A 109 8.76 -18.81 -6.20
CA HIS A 109 7.97 -18.79 -4.97
C HIS A 109 6.74 -17.87 -5.07
N ALA A 110 5.63 -18.30 -4.44
CA ALA A 110 4.33 -17.62 -4.48
C ALA A 110 4.38 -16.14 -4.10
N CYS A 111 5.27 -15.74 -3.19
CA CYS A 111 5.48 -14.35 -2.81
C CYS A 111 5.88 -13.45 -3.99
N ARG A 112 6.71 -13.96 -4.92
CA ARG A 112 7.17 -13.21 -6.09
C ARG A 112 6.30 -13.46 -7.31
N ALA A 113 5.80 -14.68 -7.48
CA ALA A 113 4.96 -15.06 -8.62
C ALA A 113 3.52 -14.54 -8.53
N VAL A 114 2.96 -14.41 -7.33
CA VAL A 114 1.53 -14.07 -7.13
C VAL A 114 1.37 -12.78 -6.32
N THR A 115 2.00 -12.67 -5.15
CA THR A 115 1.78 -11.52 -4.26
C THR A 115 2.29 -10.22 -4.87
N MET A 116 3.50 -10.19 -5.40
CA MET A 116 4.07 -8.99 -6.05
C MET A 116 3.25 -8.45 -7.22
N PRO A 117 2.86 -9.25 -8.23
CA PRO A 117 2.05 -8.72 -9.33
C PRO A 117 0.68 -8.26 -8.86
N PHE A 118 0.10 -8.89 -7.84
CA PHE A 118 -1.15 -8.44 -7.23
C PHE A 118 -0.97 -7.08 -6.55
N VAL A 119 0.00 -6.95 -5.64
CA VAL A 119 0.36 -5.68 -4.98
C VAL A 119 0.65 -4.60 -6.00
N ARG A 120 1.35 -4.93 -7.09
CA ARG A 120 1.67 -3.96 -8.16
C ARG A 120 0.44 -3.41 -8.85
N LYS A 121 -0.55 -4.26 -9.16
CA LYS A 121 -1.81 -3.84 -9.78
C LYS A 121 -2.61 -2.91 -8.86
N PHE A 122 -2.73 -3.27 -7.58
CA PHE A 122 -3.48 -2.46 -6.61
C PHE A 122 -2.76 -1.15 -6.26
N ALA A 123 -1.44 -1.18 -6.07
CA ALA A 123 -0.66 0.03 -5.86
C ALA A 123 -0.76 0.98 -7.07
N ALA A 124 -0.67 0.46 -8.30
CA ALA A 124 -0.86 1.28 -9.50
C ALA A 124 -2.28 1.88 -9.58
N ALA A 125 -3.31 1.10 -9.24
CA ALA A 125 -4.68 1.59 -9.18
C ALA A 125 -4.86 2.71 -8.13
N ILE A 126 -4.29 2.56 -6.93
CA ILE A 126 -4.30 3.59 -5.88
C ILE A 126 -3.62 4.87 -6.39
N VAL A 127 -2.45 4.76 -7.03
CA VAL A 127 -1.76 5.93 -7.58
C VAL A 127 -2.63 6.62 -8.65
N ALA A 128 -3.18 5.87 -9.61
CA ALA A 128 -4.01 6.44 -10.67
C ALA A 128 -5.26 7.16 -10.11
N VAL A 129 -5.97 6.53 -9.17
CA VAL A 129 -7.16 7.10 -8.53
C VAL A 129 -6.82 8.39 -7.79
N ASN A 130 -5.72 8.43 -7.05
CA ASN A 130 -5.32 9.60 -6.27
C ASN A 130 -4.78 10.74 -7.13
N VAL A 131 -4.05 10.44 -8.20
CA VAL A 131 -3.60 11.44 -9.18
C VAL A 131 -4.80 12.11 -9.84
N VAL A 132 -5.77 11.34 -10.33
CA VAL A 132 -7.01 11.88 -10.92
C VAL A 132 -7.80 12.69 -9.90
N SER A 133 -7.92 12.20 -8.66
CA SER A 133 -8.58 12.91 -7.56
C SER A 133 -7.92 14.26 -7.26
N LEU A 134 -6.58 14.33 -7.27
CA LEU A 134 -5.83 15.58 -7.09
C LEU A 134 -6.05 16.54 -8.26
N ILE A 135 -5.88 16.09 -9.50
CA ILE A 135 -6.10 16.91 -10.70
C ILE A 135 -7.51 17.52 -10.69
N LEU A 136 -8.53 16.70 -10.43
CA LEU A 136 -9.92 17.18 -10.37
C LEU A 136 -10.16 18.15 -9.20
N SER A 137 -9.45 17.97 -8.09
CA SER A 137 -9.53 18.88 -6.95
C SER A 137 -8.91 20.24 -7.28
N PHE A 138 -7.78 20.27 -8.01
CA PHE A 138 -7.16 21.52 -8.48
C PHE A 138 -8.00 22.21 -9.57
N VAL A 139 -8.50 21.46 -10.55
CA VAL A 139 -9.33 22.01 -11.64
C VAL A 139 -10.66 22.58 -11.12
N ARG A 140 -11.28 21.93 -10.12
CA ARG A 140 -12.54 22.42 -9.53
C ARG A 140 -12.35 23.48 -8.45
N GLY A 141 -11.20 23.50 -7.77
CA GLY A 141 -10.87 24.52 -6.76
C GLY A 141 -10.41 25.86 -7.34
N GLY A 142 -10.19 25.95 -8.66
CA GLY A 142 -9.90 27.19 -9.38
C GLY A 142 -11.14 27.90 -9.95
N ARG A 143 -12.35 27.53 -9.52
CA ARG A 143 -13.61 28.25 -9.74
C ARG A 143 -14.23 28.59 -8.40
#